data_AF-A0A8T5S7L9-F1
#
_entry.id   AF-A0A8T5S7L9-F1
#
_cell.length_a   1.000
_cell.length_b   1.000
_cell.length_c   1.000
_cell.angle_alpha   90.00
_cell.angle_beta   90.00
_cell.angle_gamma   90.00
#
_symmetry.space_group_name_H-M   'P 1'
#
loop_
_entity.id
_entity.type
_entity.pdbx_description
1 polymer ?
#
loop_
_entity_poly.entity_id
_entity_poly.type
_entity_poly.pdbx_seq_one_letter_code
_entity_poly.pdbx_strand_id
1 'polypeptide(L)'
;MSYIEKKYNSKIKEVFEELLNLDENLLSQLNKKSVKNINEIAKLCADFNHNINLILKKYYPEIKAMDDKLDINSTLKFYYDLIFYLTDLVRNIENFHKIDQEYYDKLIEFIHDKNDLISGKYRNICTQELTAFYDQNSRQNLEKVLIEKIERKSRNYFTFGSLEEEIKKIALVAGAVSVVISVEDTLSKEDLESAKSIIMYEISEDQDFRDLAKIGEEIKKYLDSKNYESVIKNEIVITDAKLLPD
;
A
#
# COMPACT_ATOMS: atom_id res chain seq x y z
N MET A 1 -3.11 -39.36 5.89
CA MET A 1 -2.12 -38.41 6.45
C MET A 1 -0.79 -39.12 6.66
N SER A 2 0.30 -38.61 6.08
CA SER A 2 1.66 -39.18 6.21
C SER A 2 2.19 -39.09 7.65
N TYR A 3 3.17 -39.91 8.03
CA TYR A 3 3.87 -39.78 9.33
C TYR A 3 4.49 -38.38 9.51
N ILE A 4 5.07 -37.85 8.43
CA ILE A 4 5.68 -36.51 8.41
C ILE A 4 4.60 -35.43 8.59
N GLU A 5 3.49 -35.56 7.86
CA GLU A 5 2.35 -34.64 7.93
C GLU A 5 1.70 -34.64 9.31
N LYS A 6 1.51 -35.81 9.94
CA LYS A 6 1.03 -35.92 11.33
C LYS A 6 1.95 -35.22 12.31
N LYS A 7 3.28 -35.45 12.19
CA LYS A 7 4.28 -34.80 13.05
C LYS A 7 4.23 -33.28 12.94
N TYR A 8 4.14 -32.75 11.72
CA TYR A 8 4.07 -31.31 11.51
C TYR A 8 2.74 -30.71 11.93
N ASN A 9 1.61 -31.39 11.72
CA ASN A 9 0.31 -30.95 12.22
C ASN A 9 0.32 -30.86 13.77
N SER A 10 0.89 -31.86 14.45
CA SER A 10 1.09 -31.78 15.90
C SER A 10 1.93 -30.57 16.32
N LYS A 11 3.03 -30.29 15.61
CA LYS A 11 3.86 -29.10 15.90
C LYS A 11 3.11 -27.79 15.66
N ILE A 12 2.24 -27.71 14.67
CA ILE A 12 1.41 -26.53 14.44
C ILE A 12 0.43 -26.33 15.60
N LYS A 13 -0.20 -27.41 16.08
CA LYS A 13 -1.10 -27.37 17.23
C LYS A 13 -0.38 -26.91 18.50
N GLU A 14 0.82 -27.40 18.76
CA GLU A 14 1.67 -26.92 19.87
C GLU A 14 1.90 -25.40 19.78
N VAL A 15 2.25 -24.88 18.60
CA VAL A 15 2.44 -23.42 18.41
C VAL A 15 1.13 -22.66 18.59
N PHE A 16 -0.01 -23.22 18.16
CA PHE A 16 -1.31 -22.60 18.42
C PHE A 16 -1.66 -22.58 19.91
N GLU A 17 -1.30 -23.60 20.69
CA GLU A 17 -1.46 -23.59 22.14
C GLU A 17 -0.58 -22.51 22.80
N GLU A 18 0.65 -22.31 22.33
CA GLU A 18 1.50 -21.20 22.78
C GLU A 18 0.86 -19.84 22.49
N LEU A 19 0.22 -19.69 21.32
CA LEU A 19 -0.49 -18.47 20.95
C LEU A 19 -1.69 -18.19 21.87
N LEU A 20 -2.38 -19.22 22.39
CA LEU A 20 -3.45 -19.02 23.39
C LEU A 20 -2.92 -18.37 24.67
N ASN A 21 -1.74 -18.78 25.14
CA ASN A 21 -1.11 -18.17 26.32
C ASN A 21 -0.73 -16.70 26.04
N LEU A 22 -0.32 -16.39 24.80
CA LEU A 22 -0.04 -15.02 24.40
C LEU A 22 -1.31 -14.16 24.34
N ASP A 23 -2.46 -14.72 23.93
CA ASP A 23 -3.74 -14.02 23.94
C ASP A 23 -4.13 -13.59 25.37
N GLU A 24 -4.01 -14.48 26.35
CA GLU A 24 -4.29 -14.16 27.75
C GLU A 24 -3.37 -13.06 28.29
N ASN A 25 -2.08 -13.16 27.96
CA ASN A 25 -1.10 -12.13 28.31
C ASN A 25 -1.45 -10.80 27.66
N LEU A 26 -1.83 -10.80 26.39
CA LEU A 26 -2.23 -9.60 25.66
C LEU A 26 -3.47 -8.96 26.27
N LEU A 27 -4.52 -9.73 26.54
CA LEU A 27 -5.72 -9.25 27.23
C LEU A 27 -5.38 -8.63 28.58
N SER A 28 -4.48 -9.25 29.35
CA SER A 28 -4.03 -8.69 30.62
C SER A 28 -3.34 -7.33 30.47
N GLN A 29 -2.58 -7.12 29.38
CA GLN A 29 -1.97 -5.83 29.10
C GLN A 29 -3.01 -4.82 28.63
N LEU A 30 -3.84 -5.17 27.65
CA LEU A 30 -4.88 -4.29 27.11
C LEU A 30 -5.84 -3.79 28.20
N ASN A 31 -6.24 -4.66 29.13
CA ASN A 31 -7.11 -4.30 30.25
C ASN A 31 -6.51 -3.30 31.24
N LYS A 32 -5.17 -3.13 31.27
CA LYS A 32 -4.54 -2.06 32.07
C LYS A 32 -4.79 -0.67 31.51
N LYS A 33 -5.21 -0.56 30.23
CA LYS A 33 -5.60 0.69 29.56
C LYS A 33 -4.61 1.83 29.80
N SER A 34 -3.31 1.56 29.62
CA SER A 34 -2.24 2.48 30.02
C SER A 34 -1.14 2.56 28.96
N VAL A 35 -0.78 3.75 28.51
CA VAL A 35 0.30 3.97 27.51
C VAL A 35 1.62 3.33 27.95
N LYS A 36 1.86 3.20 29.25
CA LYS A 36 3.09 2.64 29.81
C LYS A 36 3.29 1.16 29.47
N ASN A 37 2.21 0.42 29.14
CA ASN A 37 2.29 -0.99 28.80
C ASN A 37 2.59 -1.22 27.30
N ILE A 38 2.75 -0.16 26.50
CA ILE A 38 2.83 -0.29 25.05
C ILE A 38 4.05 -1.09 24.59
N ASN A 39 5.16 -0.98 25.33
CA ASN A 39 6.37 -1.76 25.06
C ASN A 39 6.13 -3.26 25.26
N GLU A 40 5.36 -3.64 26.28
CA GLU A 40 4.96 -5.04 26.51
C GLU A 40 4.01 -5.53 25.42
N ILE A 41 3.07 -4.68 24.97
CA ILE A 41 2.19 -5.01 23.84
C ILE A 41 2.99 -5.19 22.55
N ALA A 42 3.99 -4.33 22.31
CA ALA A 42 4.87 -4.44 21.14
C ALA A 42 5.71 -5.73 21.17
N LYS A 43 6.22 -6.14 22.34
CA LYS A 43 6.90 -7.43 22.52
C LYS A 43 5.96 -8.60 22.19
N LEU A 44 4.74 -8.59 22.73
CA LEU A 44 3.74 -9.62 22.43
C LEU A 44 3.42 -9.67 20.93
N CYS A 45 3.27 -8.51 20.27
CA CYS A 45 3.08 -8.43 18.83
C CYS A 45 4.24 -9.10 18.05
N ALA A 46 5.48 -8.91 18.50
CA ALA A 46 6.64 -9.57 17.91
C ALA A 46 6.62 -11.09 18.13
N ASP A 47 6.20 -11.55 19.32
CA ASP A 47 6.09 -12.97 19.65
C ASP A 47 5.00 -13.66 18.82
N PHE A 48 3.83 -13.02 18.65
CA PHE A 48 2.78 -13.48 17.73
C PHE A 48 3.35 -13.65 16.32
N ASN A 49 4.01 -12.62 15.79
CA ASN A 49 4.58 -12.66 14.45
C ASN A 49 5.67 -13.75 14.30
N HIS A 50 6.49 -13.97 15.32
CA HIS A 50 7.51 -15.03 15.32
C HIS A 50 6.86 -16.42 15.16
N ASN A 51 5.86 -16.72 15.98
CA ASN A 51 5.17 -18.01 16.00
C ASN A 51 4.40 -18.28 14.70
N ILE A 52 3.71 -17.26 14.17
CA ILE A 52 3.00 -17.35 12.89
C ILE A 52 3.97 -17.64 11.74
N ASN A 53 5.11 -16.94 11.69
CA ASN A 53 6.13 -17.18 10.67
C ASN A 53 6.75 -18.59 10.77
N LEU A 54 6.89 -19.13 11.98
CA LEU A 54 7.42 -20.46 12.21
C LEU A 54 6.47 -21.53 11.64
N ILE A 55 5.16 -21.38 11.83
CA ILE A 55 4.15 -22.25 11.20
C ILE A 55 4.29 -22.20 9.67
N LEU A 56 4.28 -21.00 9.09
CA LEU A 56 4.23 -20.83 7.64
C LEU A 56 5.48 -21.31 6.91
N LYS A 57 6.66 -21.00 7.45
CA LYS A 57 7.92 -21.32 6.77
C LYS A 57 8.30 -22.79 6.93
N LYS A 58 7.96 -23.40 8.07
CA LYS A 58 8.55 -24.69 8.46
C LYS A 58 7.55 -25.85 8.42
N TYR A 59 6.28 -25.62 8.78
CA TYR A 59 5.35 -26.71 9.05
C TYR A 59 4.19 -26.77 8.06
N TYR A 60 3.61 -25.63 7.71
CA TYR A 60 2.46 -25.54 6.80
C TYR A 60 2.70 -26.15 5.41
N PRO A 61 3.88 -26.03 4.76
CA PRO A 61 4.12 -26.60 3.44
C PRO A 61 3.96 -28.12 3.37
N GLU A 62 4.10 -28.81 4.50
CA GLU A 62 4.02 -30.27 4.61
C GLU A 62 2.58 -30.77 4.82
N ILE A 63 1.64 -29.87 5.11
CA ILE A 63 0.22 -30.19 5.28
C ILE A 63 -0.42 -30.33 3.90
N LYS A 64 -1.04 -31.47 3.63
CA LYS A 64 -1.69 -31.76 2.34
C LYS A 64 -3.20 -31.85 2.47
N ALA A 65 -3.69 -32.40 3.58
CA ALA A 65 -5.10 -32.51 3.87
C ALA A 65 -5.81 -31.14 3.83
N MET A 66 -6.90 -31.07 3.08
CA MET A 66 -7.62 -29.82 2.83
C MET A 66 -8.30 -29.28 4.09
N ASP A 67 -8.90 -30.17 4.89
CA ASP A 67 -9.57 -29.79 6.14
C ASP A 67 -8.57 -29.18 7.13
N ASP A 68 -7.40 -29.81 7.30
CA ASP A 68 -6.34 -29.25 8.15
C ASP A 68 -5.82 -27.91 7.61
N LYS A 69 -5.65 -27.77 6.28
CA LYS A 69 -5.28 -26.48 5.67
C LYS A 69 -6.32 -25.40 5.98
N LEU A 70 -7.60 -25.73 5.92
CA LEU A 70 -8.68 -24.79 6.19
C LEU A 70 -8.65 -24.34 7.66
N ASP A 71 -8.52 -25.28 8.59
CA ASP A 71 -8.44 -25.00 10.03
C ASP A 71 -7.22 -24.12 10.35
N ILE A 72 -6.04 -24.49 9.81
CA ILE A 72 -4.81 -23.74 10.01
C ILE A 72 -4.94 -22.34 9.40
N ASN A 73 -5.40 -22.21 8.15
CA ASN A 73 -5.51 -20.91 7.49
C ASN A 73 -6.50 -19.97 8.18
N SER A 74 -7.65 -20.48 8.62
CA SER A 74 -8.64 -19.68 9.35
C SER A 74 -8.07 -19.12 10.65
N THR A 75 -7.29 -19.93 11.38
CA THR A 75 -6.59 -19.53 12.60
C THR A 75 -5.49 -18.51 12.31
N LEU A 76 -4.66 -18.74 11.28
CA LEU A 76 -3.62 -17.80 10.87
C LEU A 76 -4.20 -16.45 10.44
N LYS A 77 -5.34 -16.44 9.73
CA LYS A 77 -6.02 -15.23 9.28
C LYS A 77 -6.42 -14.34 10.46
N PHE A 78 -6.97 -14.92 11.52
CA PHE A 78 -7.27 -14.20 12.76
C PHE A 78 -6.01 -13.53 13.34
N TYR A 79 -4.92 -14.29 13.50
CA TYR A 79 -3.69 -13.75 14.09
C TYR A 79 -3.02 -12.69 13.20
N TYR A 80 -3.19 -12.78 11.87
CA TYR A 80 -2.74 -11.73 10.97
C TYR A 80 -3.47 -10.41 11.18
N ASP A 81 -4.80 -10.46 11.30
CA ASP A 81 -5.60 -9.28 11.61
C ASP A 81 -5.25 -8.74 13.01
N LEU A 82 -5.03 -9.61 13.99
CA LEU A 82 -4.58 -9.22 15.33
C LEU A 82 -3.23 -8.48 15.28
N ILE A 83 -2.22 -9.03 14.60
CA ILE A 83 -0.91 -8.38 14.44
C ILE A 83 -1.06 -7.02 13.75
N PHE A 84 -1.92 -6.92 12.74
CA PHE A 84 -2.20 -5.64 12.08
C PHE A 84 -2.77 -4.61 13.06
N TYR A 85 -3.80 -4.98 13.84
CA TYR A 85 -4.39 -4.08 14.84
C TYR A 85 -3.41 -3.68 15.95
N LEU A 86 -2.56 -4.60 16.40
CA LEU A 86 -1.52 -4.31 17.39
C LEU A 86 -0.44 -3.39 16.85
N THR A 87 -0.03 -3.59 15.60
CA THR A 87 0.97 -2.73 14.95
C THR A 87 0.45 -1.30 14.81
N ASP A 88 -0.81 -1.15 14.39
CA ASP A 88 -1.46 0.16 14.33
C ASP A 88 -1.58 0.81 15.70
N LEU A 89 -1.97 0.03 16.72
CA LEU A 89 -2.05 0.48 18.10
C LEU A 89 -0.72 1.03 18.62
N VAL A 90 0.35 0.25 18.48
CA VAL A 90 1.71 0.63 18.91
C VAL A 90 2.13 1.91 18.21
N ARG A 91 1.97 1.97 16.88
CA ARG A 91 2.33 3.15 16.09
C ARG A 91 1.55 4.39 16.52
N ASN A 92 0.25 4.28 16.75
CA ASN A 92 -0.57 5.42 17.14
C ASN A 92 -0.21 5.92 18.54
N ILE A 93 0.03 5.00 19.49
CA ILE A 93 0.45 5.38 20.84
C ILE A 93 1.84 6.01 20.85
N GLU A 94 2.80 5.50 20.08
CA GLU A 94 4.14 6.08 19.97
C GLU A 94 4.12 7.49 19.38
N ASN A 95 3.25 7.75 18.40
CA ASN A 95 3.17 9.06 17.76
C ASN A 95 2.38 10.08 18.60
N PHE A 96 1.25 9.67 19.18
CA PHE A 96 0.30 10.60 19.79
C PHE A 96 0.27 10.56 21.31
N HIS A 97 0.88 9.56 21.95
CA HIS A 97 0.93 9.35 23.41
C HIS A 97 -0.45 9.38 24.08
N LYS A 98 -1.50 9.02 23.33
CA LYS A 98 -2.89 8.99 23.76
C LYS A 98 -3.49 7.63 23.47
N ILE A 99 -4.42 7.23 24.33
CA ILE A 99 -5.20 6.00 24.17
C ILE A 99 -6.56 6.40 23.62
N ASP A 100 -6.93 5.80 22.49
CA ASP A 100 -8.32 5.71 22.09
C ASP A 100 -8.97 4.54 22.82
N GLN A 101 -9.88 4.87 23.74
CA GLN A 101 -10.52 3.90 24.60
C GLN A 101 -11.50 3.01 23.83
N GLU A 102 -12.18 3.57 22.82
CA GLU A 102 -13.09 2.83 21.96
C GLU A 102 -12.33 1.83 21.10
N TYR A 103 -11.15 2.22 20.60
CA TYR A 103 -10.27 1.31 19.86
C TYR A 103 -9.80 0.12 20.73
N TYR A 104 -9.40 0.37 21.98
CA TYR A 104 -9.01 -0.70 22.91
C TYR A 104 -10.16 -1.66 23.20
N ASP A 105 -11.35 -1.14 23.47
CA ASP A 105 -12.50 -1.96 23.82
C ASP A 105 -12.91 -2.83 22.61
N LYS A 106 -12.87 -2.30 21.38
CA LYS A 106 -13.06 -3.08 20.14
C LYS A 106 -11.98 -4.14 19.94
N LEU A 107 -10.73 -3.85 20.25
CA LEU A 107 -9.63 -4.83 20.15
C LEU A 107 -9.80 -5.97 21.16
N ILE A 108 -10.23 -5.65 22.38
CA ILE A 108 -10.54 -6.65 23.42
C ILE A 108 -11.73 -7.53 22.97
N GLU A 109 -12.81 -6.92 22.48
CA GLU A 109 -13.95 -7.64 21.90
C GLU A 109 -13.51 -8.56 20.76
N PHE A 110 -12.70 -8.06 19.83
CA PHE A 110 -12.14 -8.85 18.73
C PHE A 110 -11.37 -10.09 19.22
N ILE A 111 -10.59 -9.98 20.29
CA ILE A 111 -9.86 -11.13 20.87
C ILE A 111 -10.82 -12.11 21.56
N HIS A 112 -11.85 -11.61 22.24
CA HIS A 112 -12.86 -12.47 22.86
C HIS A 112 -13.68 -13.25 21.84
N ASP A 113 -14.01 -12.62 20.71
CA ASP A 113 -14.78 -13.24 19.61
C ASP A 113 -13.94 -14.18 18.73
N LYS A 114 -12.68 -14.44 19.09
CA LYS A 114 -11.74 -15.24 18.30
C LYS A 114 -12.35 -16.55 17.77
N ASN A 115 -12.99 -17.34 18.62
CA ASN A 115 -13.50 -18.66 18.22
C ASN A 115 -14.65 -18.54 17.20
N ASP A 116 -15.51 -17.54 17.34
CA ASP A 116 -16.63 -17.29 16.44
C ASP A 116 -16.14 -16.72 15.11
N LEU A 117 -15.14 -15.83 15.17
CA LEU A 117 -14.48 -15.28 13.99
C LEU A 117 -13.75 -16.37 13.19
N ILE A 118 -13.00 -17.25 13.86
CA ILE A 118 -12.27 -18.36 13.22
C ILE A 118 -13.25 -19.34 12.59
N SER A 119 -14.24 -19.82 13.35
CA SER A 119 -15.19 -20.86 12.88
C SER A 119 -16.18 -20.35 11.84
N GLY A 120 -16.53 -19.06 11.89
CA GLY A 120 -17.44 -18.41 10.95
C GLY A 120 -16.72 -17.65 9.84
N LYS A 121 -16.45 -16.36 10.08
CA LYS A 121 -15.97 -15.40 9.07
C LYS A 121 -14.70 -15.91 8.38
N TYR A 122 -13.67 -16.25 9.13
CA TYR A 122 -12.38 -16.64 8.55
C TYR A 122 -12.41 -18.00 7.89
N ARG A 123 -13.12 -18.99 8.46
CA ARG A 123 -13.35 -20.27 7.79
C ARG A 123 -14.04 -20.08 6.44
N ASN A 124 -15.06 -19.23 6.36
CA ASN A 124 -15.76 -18.96 5.10
C ASN A 124 -14.84 -18.31 4.06
N ILE A 125 -14.07 -17.28 4.46
CA ILE A 125 -13.09 -16.63 3.59
C ILE A 125 -12.05 -17.64 3.10
N CYS A 126 -11.44 -18.42 4.00
CA CYS A 126 -10.42 -19.39 3.63
C CYS A 126 -11.00 -20.53 2.76
N THR A 127 -12.26 -20.92 2.97
CA THR A 127 -12.94 -21.89 2.10
C THR A 127 -13.06 -21.34 0.68
N GLN A 128 -13.49 -20.09 0.54
CA GLN A 128 -13.60 -19.43 -0.77
C GLN A 128 -12.22 -19.26 -1.42
N GLU A 129 -11.21 -18.81 -0.67
CA GLU A 129 -9.83 -18.63 -1.15
C GLU A 129 -9.23 -19.96 -1.62
N LEU A 130 -9.37 -21.03 -0.83
CA LEU A 130 -8.88 -22.35 -1.20
C LEU A 130 -9.66 -22.91 -2.40
N THR A 131 -10.98 -22.77 -2.42
CA THR A 131 -11.80 -23.21 -3.57
C THR A 131 -11.37 -22.49 -4.84
N ALA A 132 -11.21 -21.16 -4.80
CA ALA A 132 -10.73 -20.38 -5.94
C ALA A 132 -9.29 -20.72 -6.34
N PHE A 133 -8.43 -21.09 -5.39
CA PHE A 133 -7.06 -21.49 -5.67
C PHE A 133 -6.98 -22.85 -6.38
N TYR A 134 -7.82 -23.82 -6.02
CA TYR A 134 -7.83 -25.16 -6.61
C TYR A 134 -8.79 -25.29 -7.81
N ASP A 135 -9.73 -24.38 -8.00
CA ASP A 135 -10.54 -24.28 -9.21
C ASP A 135 -9.73 -23.71 -10.37
N GLN A 136 -9.57 -24.49 -11.44
CA GLN A 136 -8.74 -24.14 -12.59
C GLN A 136 -9.25 -22.86 -13.29
N ASN A 137 -10.57 -22.70 -13.39
CA ASN A 137 -11.17 -21.52 -14.02
C ASN A 137 -10.93 -20.25 -13.19
N SER A 138 -11.12 -20.34 -11.87
CA SER A 138 -10.82 -19.25 -10.93
C SER A 138 -9.34 -18.89 -10.92
N ARG A 139 -8.44 -19.88 -11.00
CA ARG A 139 -6.99 -19.64 -11.10
C ARG A 139 -6.63 -18.92 -12.40
N GLN A 140 -7.15 -19.37 -13.54
CA GLN A 140 -6.91 -18.71 -14.84
C GLN A 140 -7.46 -17.28 -14.83
N ASN A 141 -8.63 -17.05 -14.21
CA ASN A 141 -9.18 -15.71 -14.05
C ASN A 141 -8.34 -14.82 -13.12
N LEU A 142 -7.85 -15.35 -12.00
CA LEU A 142 -6.95 -14.62 -11.10
C LEU A 142 -5.61 -14.32 -11.76
N GLU A 143 -5.02 -15.27 -12.48
CA GLU A 143 -3.81 -15.06 -13.28
C GLU A 143 -4.04 -13.99 -14.34
N LYS A 144 -5.17 -14.03 -15.06
CA LYS A 144 -5.55 -12.98 -16.02
C LYS A 144 -5.68 -11.61 -15.34
N VAL A 145 -6.37 -11.52 -14.20
CA VAL A 145 -6.52 -10.26 -13.44
C VAL A 145 -5.19 -9.78 -12.87
N LEU A 146 -4.30 -10.68 -12.45
CA LEU A 146 -2.96 -10.35 -11.98
C LEU A 146 -2.06 -9.87 -13.12
N ILE A 147 -2.10 -10.54 -14.28
CA ILE A 147 -1.44 -10.10 -15.50
C ILE A 147 -1.97 -8.72 -15.88
N GLU A 148 -3.29 -8.53 -15.95
CA GLU A 148 -3.88 -7.22 -16.21
C GLU A 148 -3.49 -6.18 -15.15
N LYS A 149 -3.41 -6.53 -13.86
CA LYS A 149 -2.98 -5.62 -12.79
C LYS A 149 -1.49 -5.33 -12.83
N ILE A 150 -0.66 -6.27 -13.25
CA ILE A 150 0.79 -6.10 -13.45
C ILE A 150 1.03 -5.28 -14.70
N GLU A 151 0.28 -5.50 -15.78
CA GLU A 151 0.29 -4.67 -16.99
C GLU A 151 -0.26 -3.27 -16.72
N ARG A 152 -1.27 -3.13 -15.84
CA ARG A 152 -1.75 -1.83 -15.37
C ARG A 152 -0.82 -1.18 -14.36
N LYS A 153 -0.08 -1.96 -13.55
CA LYS A 153 0.96 -1.46 -12.63
C LYS A 153 2.25 -1.14 -13.36
N SER A 154 2.62 -1.84 -14.43
CA SER A 154 3.68 -1.42 -15.35
C SER A 154 3.23 -0.22 -16.17
N ARG A 155 1.92 -0.05 -16.39
CA ARG A 155 1.34 1.23 -16.80
C ARG A 155 1.27 2.30 -15.68
N ASN A 156 1.56 1.99 -14.42
CA ASN A 156 1.54 2.99 -13.32
C ASN A 156 2.88 3.15 -12.58
N TYR A 157 3.89 2.35 -12.94
CA TYR A 157 5.29 2.50 -12.59
C TYR A 157 6.04 2.28 -13.90
N PHE A 158 6.33 3.39 -14.58
CA PHE A 158 6.70 3.50 -16.00
C PHE A 158 5.56 3.42 -17.03
N THR A 159 4.43 4.10 -16.83
CA THR A 159 4.09 5.01 -17.94
C THR A 159 5.10 6.13 -17.89
N PHE A 160 6.07 6.09 -18.81
CA PHE A 160 6.40 7.31 -19.51
C PHE A 160 5.04 7.87 -19.93
N GLY A 161 4.55 8.87 -19.19
CA GLY A 161 3.45 9.66 -19.73
C GLY A 161 3.93 10.23 -21.07
N SER A 162 3.03 10.68 -21.93
CA SER A 162 3.48 11.66 -22.91
C SER A 162 4.25 12.76 -22.15
N LEU A 163 5.27 13.35 -22.76
CA LEU A 163 6.07 14.41 -22.12
C LEU A 163 5.14 15.49 -21.49
N GLU A 164 3.98 15.70 -22.13
CA GLU A 164 2.83 16.47 -21.66
C GLU A 164 2.32 16.10 -20.24
N GLU A 165 2.05 14.83 -19.95
CA GLU A 165 1.53 14.39 -18.65
C GLU A 165 2.56 14.55 -17.52
N GLU A 166 3.84 14.34 -17.82
CA GLU A 166 4.90 14.55 -16.84
C GLU A 166 5.06 16.04 -16.51
N ILE A 167 5.00 16.91 -17.53
CA ILE A 167 5.03 18.37 -17.36
C ILE A 167 3.83 18.86 -16.54
N LYS A 168 2.62 18.38 -16.83
CA LYS A 168 1.40 18.73 -16.06
C LYS A 168 1.54 18.33 -14.59
N LYS A 169 2.05 17.13 -14.30
CA LYS A 169 2.27 16.66 -12.91
C LYS A 169 3.28 17.53 -12.17
N ILE A 170 4.40 17.87 -12.81
CA ILE A 170 5.44 18.72 -12.21
C ILE A 170 4.88 20.09 -11.86
N ALA A 171 4.15 20.72 -12.78
CA ALA A 171 3.54 22.02 -12.56
C ALA A 171 2.47 22.01 -11.45
N LEU A 172 1.61 20.99 -11.41
CA LEU A 172 0.62 20.83 -10.33
C LEU A 172 1.27 20.63 -8.96
N VAL A 173 2.33 19.81 -8.87
CA VAL A 173 3.09 19.60 -7.61
C VAL A 173 3.82 20.88 -7.19
N ALA A 174 4.29 21.66 -8.15
CA ALA A 174 4.95 22.94 -7.91
C ALA A 174 3.98 24.05 -7.47
N GLY A 175 2.66 23.83 -7.55
CA GLY A 175 1.63 24.72 -7.02
C GLY A 175 0.69 25.34 -8.07
N ALA A 176 0.77 24.94 -9.34
CA ALA A 176 -0.15 25.39 -10.38
C ALA A 176 -1.58 24.87 -10.12
N VAL A 177 -2.56 25.71 -10.38
CA VAL A 177 -4.00 25.37 -10.35
C VAL A 177 -4.41 24.74 -11.68
N SER A 178 -3.89 25.27 -12.78
CA SER A 178 -4.20 24.80 -14.13
C SER A 178 -2.94 24.82 -15.00
N VAL A 179 -2.88 23.91 -15.97
CA VAL A 179 -1.77 23.82 -16.93
C VAL A 179 -2.34 23.53 -18.31
N VAL A 180 -2.11 24.43 -19.25
CA VAL A 180 -2.57 24.36 -20.63
C VAL A 180 -1.36 24.28 -21.56
N ILE A 181 -1.36 23.29 -22.45
CA ILE A 181 -0.30 23.11 -23.44
C ILE A 181 -0.90 23.38 -24.82
N SER A 182 -0.23 24.21 -25.60
CA SER A 182 -0.66 24.62 -26.94
C SER A 182 0.49 24.51 -27.94
N VAL A 183 0.13 24.43 -29.23
CA VAL A 183 1.10 24.46 -30.35
C VAL A 183 1.70 25.86 -30.44
N GLU A 184 2.91 25.97 -30.97
CA GLU A 184 3.62 27.25 -31.00
C GLU A 184 2.90 28.32 -31.84
N ASP A 185 3.04 29.58 -31.44
CA ASP A 185 2.58 30.75 -32.19
C ASP A 185 3.75 31.45 -32.91
N THR A 186 3.44 32.37 -33.83
CA THR A 186 4.46 33.11 -34.60
C THR A 186 5.37 33.97 -33.73
N LEU A 187 4.90 34.40 -32.55
CA LEU A 187 5.65 35.20 -31.59
C LEU A 187 6.68 34.34 -30.81
N SER A 188 6.33 33.09 -30.50
CA SER A 188 7.21 32.16 -29.78
C SER A 188 8.42 31.72 -30.62
N LYS A 189 8.31 31.77 -31.97
CA LYS A 189 9.44 31.53 -32.88
C LYS A 189 10.46 32.66 -32.90
N GLU A 190 10.09 33.87 -32.46
CA GLU A 190 11.04 34.98 -32.26
C GLU A 190 11.89 34.77 -30.99
N ASP A 191 11.33 34.10 -29.97
CA ASP A 191 12.01 33.80 -28.71
C ASP A 191 12.81 32.49 -28.74
N LEU A 192 12.35 31.50 -29.50
CA LEU A 192 13.05 30.22 -29.75
C LEU A 192 12.71 29.73 -31.16
N GLU A 193 13.69 29.78 -32.07
CA GLU A 193 13.49 29.42 -33.50
C GLU A 193 13.04 27.95 -33.68
N SER A 194 13.40 27.08 -32.73
CA SER A 194 13.06 25.65 -32.68
C SER A 194 11.76 25.32 -31.92
N ALA A 195 11.00 26.32 -31.46
CA ALA A 195 9.80 26.12 -30.65
C ALA A 195 8.74 25.24 -31.34
N LYS A 196 8.19 24.27 -30.60
CA LYS A 196 7.10 23.38 -31.04
C LYS A 196 5.93 23.33 -30.09
N SER A 197 6.06 23.81 -28.86
CA SER A 197 4.98 23.82 -27.88
C SER A 197 5.17 24.93 -26.84
N ILE A 198 4.04 25.43 -26.34
CA ILE A 198 3.95 26.44 -25.29
C ILE A 198 3.18 25.84 -24.12
N ILE A 199 3.75 25.94 -22.92
CA ILE A 199 3.16 25.49 -21.66
C ILE A 199 2.78 26.73 -20.86
N MET A 200 1.48 26.91 -20.63
CA MET A 200 0.92 27.98 -19.81
C MET A 200 0.44 27.39 -18.49
N TYR A 201 0.69 28.08 -17.38
CA TYR A 201 0.29 27.61 -16.05
C TYR A 201 -0.23 28.77 -15.21
N GLU A 202 -1.30 28.51 -14.47
CA GLU A 202 -1.97 29.51 -13.61
C GLU A 202 -1.78 29.14 -12.14
N ILE A 203 -1.64 30.17 -11.30
CA ILE A 203 -1.63 30.06 -9.84
C ILE A 203 -2.94 30.62 -9.26
N SER A 204 -3.28 30.27 -8.02
CA SER A 204 -4.49 30.82 -7.38
C SER A 204 -4.32 32.31 -7.06
N GLU A 205 -5.40 33.08 -7.01
CA GLU A 205 -5.37 34.53 -6.67
C GLU A 205 -4.71 34.84 -5.30
N ASP A 206 -4.63 33.85 -4.41
CA ASP A 206 -4.01 33.96 -3.08
C ASP A 206 -2.48 33.69 -3.06
N GLN A 207 -1.88 33.33 -4.20
CA GLN A 207 -0.45 32.96 -4.31
C GLN A 207 0.42 34.12 -4.81
N ASP A 208 1.69 34.17 -4.38
CA ASP A 208 2.62 35.25 -4.73
C ASP A 208 3.15 35.03 -6.16
N PHE A 209 3.40 36.11 -6.91
CA PHE A 209 3.93 36.07 -8.28
C PHE A 209 5.30 35.35 -8.37
N ARG A 210 6.00 35.21 -7.23
CA ARG A 210 7.23 34.42 -7.10
C ARG A 210 7.02 32.91 -7.29
N ASP A 211 5.82 32.40 -7.04
CA ASP A 211 5.50 30.99 -7.23
C ASP A 211 5.40 30.62 -8.72
N LEU A 212 5.02 31.56 -9.59
CA LEU A 212 5.04 31.38 -11.05
C LEU A 212 6.45 31.12 -11.59
N ALA A 213 7.43 31.93 -11.17
CA ALA A 213 8.82 31.77 -11.59
C ALA A 213 9.37 30.39 -11.17
N LYS A 214 9.01 29.92 -9.97
CA LYS A 214 9.41 28.62 -9.43
C LYS A 214 8.81 27.46 -10.23
N ILE A 215 7.54 27.55 -10.62
CA ILE A 215 6.88 26.54 -11.48
C ILE A 215 7.59 26.45 -12.83
N GLY A 216 7.90 27.61 -13.45
CA GLY A 216 8.67 27.66 -14.70
C GLY A 216 10.07 27.05 -14.59
N GLU A 217 10.79 27.31 -13.50
CA GLU A 217 12.13 26.75 -13.24
C GLU A 217 12.10 25.22 -13.09
N GLU A 218 11.12 24.66 -12.38
CA GLU A 218 10.99 23.20 -12.22
C GLU A 218 10.63 22.50 -13.53
N ILE A 219 9.75 23.09 -14.35
CA ILE A 219 9.44 22.58 -15.69
C ILE A 219 10.69 22.62 -16.57
N LYS A 220 11.41 23.75 -16.58
CA LYS A 220 12.64 23.91 -17.37
C LYS A 220 13.70 22.89 -16.97
N LYS A 221 13.96 22.72 -15.67
CA LYS A 221 14.92 21.74 -15.16
C LYS A 221 14.59 20.31 -15.62
N TYR A 222 13.31 19.97 -15.68
CA TYR A 222 12.86 18.69 -16.22
C TYR A 222 13.09 18.58 -17.73
N LEU A 223 12.75 19.60 -18.52
CA LEU A 223 13.00 19.63 -19.98
C LEU A 223 14.49 19.56 -20.31
N ASP A 224 15.33 20.32 -19.60
CA ASP A 224 16.78 20.29 -19.73
C ASP A 224 17.34 18.89 -19.40
N SER A 225 16.79 18.21 -18.38
CA SER A 225 17.19 16.83 -18.03
C SER A 225 16.88 15.80 -19.13
N LYS A 226 16.00 16.16 -20.07
CA LYS A 226 15.60 15.35 -21.22
C LYS A 226 16.23 15.83 -22.54
N ASN A 227 17.14 16.80 -22.48
CA ASN A 227 17.81 17.44 -23.62
C ASN A 227 16.86 18.21 -24.56
N TYR A 228 15.79 18.81 -24.02
CA TYR A 228 14.96 19.77 -24.75
C TYR A 228 15.40 21.20 -24.42
N GLU A 229 15.34 22.08 -25.41
CA GLU A 229 15.57 23.50 -25.20
C GLU A 229 14.29 24.14 -24.65
N SER A 230 14.43 24.98 -23.62
CA SER A 230 13.30 25.69 -23.04
C SER A 230 13.64 27.09 -22.53
N VAL A 231 12.72 28.02 -22.81
CA VAL A 231 12.79 29.43 -22.43
C VAL A 231 11.58 29.76 -21.56
N ILE A 232 11.84 30.37 -20.40
CA ILE A 232 10.80 30.85 -19.49
C ILE A 232 10.57 32.32 -19.81
N LYS A 233 9.32 32.71 -20.07
CA LYS A 233 8.94 34.11 -20.28
C LYS A 233 7.62 34.37 -19.55
N ASN A 234 7.66 35.24 -18.54
CA ASN A 234 6.50 35.54 -17.69
C ASN A 234 5.85 34.26 -17.13
N GLU A 235 4.61 33.97 -17.52
CA GLU A 235 3.76 32.87 -17.05
C GLU A 235 3.78 31.66 -18.00
N ILE A 236 4.71 31.65 -18.97
CA ILE A 236 4.79 30.60 -20.00
C ILE A 236 6.19 30.00 -20.11
N VAL A 237 6.23 28.71 -20.48
CA VAL A 237 7.45 27.99 -20.87
C VAL A 237 7.32 27.58 -22.33
N ILE A 238 8.25 28.07 -23.16
CA ILE A 238 8.34 27.74 -24.59
C ILE A 238 9.39 26.63 -24.74
N THR A 239 9.09 25.58 -25.49
CA THR A 239 10.02 24.45 -25.69
C THR A 239 9.99 23.90 -27.12
N ASP A 240 11.11 23.32 -27.54
CA ASP A 240 11.27 22.57 -28.79
C ASP A 240 10.72 21.13 -28.74
N ALA A 241 10.25 20.71 -27.56
CA ALA A 241 9.56 19.45 -27.37
C ALA A 241 8.18 19.46 -28.07
N LYS A 242 7.89 18.41 -28.84
CA LYS A 242 6.55 18.21 -29.44
C LYS A 242 5.64 17.55 -28.40
N LEU A 243 4.82 18.35 -27.73
CA LEU A 243 3.98 17.90 -26.62
C LEU A 243 2.59 17.43 -27.05
N LEU A 244 2.14 17.82 -28.24
CA LEU A 244 0.84 17.47 -28.80
C LEU A 244 1.00 16.63 -30.08
N PRO A 245 0.12 15.63 -30.32
CA PRO A 245 0.06 14.92 -31.60
C PRO A 245 -0.43 15.85 -32.74
N ASP A 246 -0.08 15.51 -33.99
CA ASP A 246 -0.57 16.21 -35.20
C ASP A 246 -2.10 16.10 -35.38
#